data_AF-A0A2T2TQ87-F1
#
_entry.id   AF-A0A2T2TQ87-F1
#
_cell.length_a   1.000
_cell.length_b   1.000
_cell.length_c   1.000
_cell.angle_alpha   90.00
_cell.angle_beta   90.00
_cell.angle_gamma   90.00
#
_symmetry.space_group_name_H-M   'P 1'
#
loop_
_entity.id
_entity.type
_entity.pdbx_description
1 polymer ?
#
loop_
_entity_poly.entity_id
_entity_poly.type
_entity_poly.pdbx_seq_one_letter_code
_entity_poly.pdbx_strand_id
1 'polypeptide(L)'
;YAPDDRALVSVVIIGTPAETGEALRRSVRKQLIDWFGLAAGGWTHLRTQRIPYALPEQAPPFLSPPNKSVRRRPGLYVCGDHRRTASLNGAIASGRTAADAVWADHAG
;
A
#
# COMPACT_ATOMS: atom_id res chain seq x y z
N TYR A 1 14.73 -7.74 4.23
CA TYR A 1 16.14 -8.10 3.99
C TYR A 1 16.31 -9.60 4.11
N ALA A 2 17.28 -10.18 3.41
CA ALA A 2 17.67 -11.58 3.51
C ALA A 2 19.04 -11.71 4.20
N PRO A 3 19.38 -12.86 4.79
CA PRO A 3 20.74 -13.18 5.22
C PRO A 3 21.73 -13.17 4.05
N ASP A 4 23.02 -13.18 4.38
CA ASP A 4 24.10 -13.34 3.40
C ASP A 4 23.86 -14.59 2.52
N ASP A 5 24.29 -14.49 1.26
CA ASP A 5 24.12 -15.51 0.21
C ASP A 5 22.66 -15.89 -0.11
N ARG A 6 21.69 -15.09 0.33
CA ARG A 6 20.26 -15.29 0.02
C ARG A 6 19.63 -14.03 -0.56
N ALA A 7 18.63 -14.25 -1.41
CA ALA A 7 17.74 -13.20 -1.89
C ALA A 7 16.35 -13.37 -1.27
N LEU A 8 15.71 -12.25 -0.93
CA LEU A 8 14.29 -12.21 -0.58
C LEU A 8 13.52 -11.53 -1.70
N VAL A 9 12.56 -12.24 -2.28
CA VAL A 9 11.64 -11.70 -3.29
C VAL A 9 10.28 -11.49 -2.64
N SER A 10 9.73 -10.29 -2.80
CA SER A 10 8.36 -9.96 -2.39
C SER A 10 7.51 -9.74 -3.63
N VAL A 11 6.34 -10.38 -3.67
CA VAL A 11 5.39 -10.27 -4.78
C VAL A 11 4.11 -9.65 -4.25
N VAL A 12 3.63 -8.61 -4.94
CA VAL A 12 2.36 -7.96 -4.64
C VAL A 12 1.34 -8.39 -5.68
N ILE A 13 0.20 -8.89 -5.19
CA ILE A 13 -0.97 -9.20 -6.01
C ILE A 13 -1.99 -8.10 -5.74
N ILE A 14 -2.39 -7.37 -6.78
CA ILE A 14 -3.38 -6.30 -6.66
C ILE A 14 -4.78 -6.91 -6.73
N GLY A 15 -5.66 -6.45 -5.84
CA GLY A 15 -7.04 -6.93 -5.74
C GLY A 15 -7.18 -8.24 -4.96
N THR A 16 -8.37 -8.84 -5.06
CA THR A 16 -8.72 -10.08 -4.37
C THR A 16 -8.81 -11.21 -5.38
N PRO A 17 -7.75 -12.03 -5.56
CA PRO A 17 -7.81 -13.16 -6.49
C PRO A 17 -8.86 -14.18 -6.03
N ALA A 18 -9.57 -14.79 -6.97
CA ALA A 18 -10.50 -15.89 -6.69
C ALA A 18 -9.76 -17.14 -6.18
N GLU A 19 -8.54 -17.37 -6.67
CA GLU A 19 -7.67 -18.46 -6.23
C GLU A 19 -7.11 -18.21 -4.83
N THR A 20 -6.97 -19.29 -4.07
CA THR A 20 -6.43 -19.24 -2.71
C THR A 20 -5.46 -20.39 -2.46
N GLY A 21 -4.68 -20.27 -1.37
CA GLY A 21 -3.79 -21.35 -0.92
C GLY A 21 -2.83 -21.79 -2.01
N GLU A 22 -2.81 -23.09 -2.30
CA GLU A 22 -1.88 -23.68 -3.25
C GLU A 22 -2.12 -23.28 -4.71
N ALA A 23 -3.38 -23.11 -5.11
CA ALA A 23 -3.72 -22.71 -6.47
C ALA A 23 -3.09 -21.34 -6.79
N LEU A 24 -3.27 -20.37 -5.89
CA LEU A 24 -2.67 -19.05 -6.02
C LEU A 24 -1.13 -19.11 -6.04
N ARG A 25 -0.52 -19.93 -5.18
CA ARG A 25 0.94 -20.09 -5.14
C ARG A 25 1.49 -20.67 -6.46
N ARG A 26 0.78 -21.60 -7.08
CA ARG A 26 1.15 -22.16 -8.38
C ARG A 26 1.07 -21.11 -9.49
N SER A 27 0.00 -20.32 -9.52
CA SER A 27 -0.18 -19.24 -10.50
C SER A 27 0.92 -18.18 -10.39
N VAL A 28 1.25 -17.76 -9.16
CA VAL A 28 2.37 -16.84 -8.90
C VAL A 28 3.70 -17.48 -9.32
N ARG A 29 3.95 -18.75 -8.97
CA ARG A 29 5.19 -19.45 -9.35
C ARG A 29 5.37 -19.55 -10.86
N LYS A 30 4.29 -19.79 -11.60
CA LYS A 30 4.32 -19.80 -13.07
C LYS A 30 4.79 -18.44 -13.61
N GLN A 31 4.20 -17.34 -13.13
CA GLN A 31 4.64 -15.99 -13.54
C GLN A 31 6.09 -15.69 -13.15
N LEU A 32 6.52 -16.12 -11.96
CA LEU A 32 7.92 -15.96 -11.54
C LEU A 32 8.89 -16.73 -12.43
N ILE A 33 8.53 -17.95 -12.87
CA ILE A 33 9.34 -18.71 -13.84
C ILE A 33 9.40 -17.97 -15.18
N ASP A 34 8.28 -17.44 -15.66
CA ASP A 34 8.24 -16.69 -16.92
C ASP A 34 9.13 -15.43 -16.86
N TRP A 35 9.21 -14.75 -15.71
CA TRP A 35 9.99 -13.53 -15.56
C TRP A 35 11.46 -13.75 -15.21
N PHE A 36 11.76 -14.75 -14.37
CA PHE A 36 13.09 -14.96 -13.78
C PHE A 36 13.74 -16.30 -14.19
N GLY A 37 13.08 -17.09 -15.04
CA GLY A 37 13.57 -18.37 -15.53
C GLY A 37 13.29 -19.56 -14.61
N LEU A 38 13.70 -20.76 -15.05
CA LEU A 38 13.39 -22.03 -14.39
C LEU A 38 13.86 -22.12 -12.93
N ALA A 39 14.93 -21.41 -12.57
CA ALA A 39 15.43 -21.35 -11.19
C ALA A 39 14.37 -20.84 -10.20
N ALA A 40 13.47 -19.94 -10.62
CA ALA A 40 12.37 -19.47 -9.79
C ALA A 40 11.37 -20.57 -9.42
N GLY A 41 11.32 -21.64 -10.21
CA GLY A 41 10.54 -22.84 -9.91
C GLY A 41 11.00 -23.56 -8.63
N GLY A 42 12.27 -23.40 -8.24
CA GLY A 42 12.84 -23.96 -7.02
C GLY A 42 12.78 -23.06 -5.79
N TRP A 43 12.32 -21.80 -5.90
CA TRP A 43 12.33 -20.86 -4.78
C TRP A 43 11.40 -21.29 -3.64
N THR A 44 11.87 -21.15 -2.39
CA THR A 44 11.09 -21.50 -1.20
C THR A 44 10.08 -20.40 -0.89
N HIS A 45 8.79 -20.76 -0.83
CA HIS A 45 7.74 -19.85 -0.35
C HIS A 45 7.85 -19.71 1.16
N LEU A 46 7.95 -18.46 1.66
CA LEU A 46 8.04 -18.20 3.10
C LEU A 46 6.68 -17.85 3.71
N ARG A 47 5.93 -16.94 3.08
CA ARG A 47 4.65 -16.47 3.62
C ARG A 47 3.78 -15.83 2.55
N THR A 48 2.47 -15.99 2.71
CA THR A 48 1.47 -15.16 2.03
C THR A 48 0.67 -14.41 3.09
N GLN A 49 0.55 -13.09 2.92
CA GLN A 49 -0.28 -12.25 3.79
C GLN A 49 -1.39 -11.63 2.95
N ARG A 50 -2.62 -11.66 3.46
CA ARG A 50 -3.75 -10.94 2.90
C ARG A 50 -3.97 -9.69 3.74
N ILE A 51 -3.88 -8.54 3.09
CA ILE A 51 -4.01 -7.24 3.75
C ILE A 51 -5.28 -6.60 3.21
N PRO A 52 -6.44 -6.80 3.87
CA PRO A 52 -7.66 -6.09 3.48
C PRO A 52 -7.44 -4.59 3.69
N TYR A 53 -8.01 -3.78 2.79
CA TYR A 53 -7.89 -2.31 2.84
C TYR A 53 -6.43 -1.80 2.83
N ALA A 54 -5.54 -2.49 2.10
CA ALA A 54 -4.11 -2.15 2.05
C ALA A 54 -3.81 -0.76 1.49
N LEU A 55 -4.62 -0.30 0.53
CA LEU A 55 -4.52 1.02 -0.10
C LEU A 55 -5.94 1.56 -0.38
N PRO A 56 -6.13 2.89 -0.39
CA PRO A 56 -7.37 3.48 -0.86
C PRO A 56 -7.59 3.22 -2.35
N GLU A 57 -8.85 3.32 -2.79
CA GLU A 57 -9.22 3.36 -4.20
C GLU A 57 -8.57 4.58 -4.89
N GLN A 58 -7.87 4.34 -6.01
CA GLN A 58 -7.09 5.36 -6.73
C GLN A 58 -7.62 5.66 -8.13
N ALA A 59 -8.82 5.18 -8.46
CA ALA A 59 -9.47 5.53 -9.72
C ALA A 59 -9.58 7.06 -9.88
N PRO A 60 -9.49 7.60 -11.11
CA PRO A 60 -9.80 9.01 -11.37
C PRO A 60 -11.17 9.39 -10.76
N PRO A 61 -11.31 10.56 -10.10
CA PRO A 61 -10.37 11.68 -10.05
C PRO A 61 -9.55 11.72 -8.74
N PHE A 62 -9.05 10.60 -8.21
CA PHE A 62 -8.43 10.53 -6.88
C PHE A 62 -7.39 11.62 -6.53
N LEU A 63 -6.56 12.03 -7.50
CA LEU A 63 -5.53 13.08 -7.33
C LEU A 63 -6.02 14.49 -7.73
N SER A 64 -7.33 14.69 -7.87
CA SER A 64 -7.95 15.96 -8.24
C SER A 64 -9.04 16.33 -7.22
N PRO A 65 -8.74 17.17 -6.21
CA PRO A 65 -7.46 17.85 -5.99
C PRO A 65 -6.38 16.92 -5.37
N PRO A 66 -5.09 17.22 -5.56
CA PRO A 66 -3.99 16.38 -5.06
C PRO A 66 -3.82 16.48 -3.54
N ASN A 67 -4.25 17.60 -2.94
CA ASN A 67 -4.28 17.80 -1.51
C ASN A 67 -5.74 17.99 -1.09
N LYS A 68 -6.33 16.97 -0.46
CA LYS A 68 -7.71 17.03 0.00
C LYS A 68 -7.77 17.67 1.40
N SER A 69 -8.82 18.43 1.71
CA SER A 69 -8.95 19.13 3.00
C SER A 69 -8.74 18.19 4.20
N VAL A 70 -7.94 18.63 5.17
CA VAL A 70 -7.76 17.92 6.45
C VAL A 70 -8.82 18.29 7.49
N ARG A 71 -9.51 19.43 7.33
CA ARG A 71 -10.62 19.85 8.20
C ARG A 71 -11.91 19.17 7.72
N ARG A 72 -12.53 18.36 8.58
CA ARG A 72 -13.82 17.70 8.29
C ARG A 72 -15.00 18.49 8.82
N ARG A 73 -14.89 18.94 10.07
CA ARG A 73 -15.85 19.81 10.77
C ARG A 73 -15.11 20.50 11.94
N PRO A 74 -15.68 21.53 12.59
CA PRO A 74 -15.03 22.17 13.73
C PRO A 74 -14.56 21.15 14.77
N GLY A 75 -13.29 21.23 15.15
CA GLY A 75 -12.65 20.31 16.09
C GLY A 75 -12.40 18.88 15.58
N LEU A 76 -12.69 18.56 14.31
CA LEU A 76 -12.41 17.24 13.71
C LEU A 76 -11.56 17.35 12.45
N TYR A 77 -10.40 16.69 12.51
CA TYR A 77 -9.41 16.65 11.44
C TYR A 77 -9.22 15.20 10.96
N VAL A 78 -8.81 15.06 9.70
CA VAL A 78 -8.51 13.77 9.08
C VAL A 78 -7.18 13.85 8.35
N CYS A 79 -6.36 12.83 8.53
CA CYS A 79 -5.14 12.60 7.78
C CYS A 79 -5.05 11.13 7.36
N GLY A 80 -4.17 10.84 6.41
CA GLY A 80 -3.94 9.53 5.85
C GLY A 80 -3.58 9.61 4.38
N ASP A 81 -3.09 8.50 3.84
CA ASP A 81 -2.75 8.33 2.43
C ASP A 81 -3.91 8.70 1.48
N HIS A 82 -5.16 8.46 1.88
CA HIS A 82 -6.36 8.85 1.15
C HIS A 82 -6.60 10.37 1.05
N ARG A 83 -5.89 11.19 1.84
CA ARG A 83 -5.97 12.66 1.78
C ARG A 83 -5.00 13.29 0.78
N ARG A 84 -4.03 12.53 0.27
CA ARG A 84 -3.02 13.01 -0.68
C ARG A 84 -2.73 11.98 -1.77
N THR A 85 -1.46 11.71 -2.05
CA THR A 85 -1.00 10.55 -2.82
C THR A 85 -1.09 9.31 -1.94
N ALA A 86 -1.63 8.20 -2.47
CA ALA A 86 -1.84 6.96 -1.72
C ALA A 86 -0.50 6.26 -1.42
N SER A 87 0.24 6.84 -0.50
CA SER A 87 1.62 6.49 -0.18
C SER A 87 1.92 6.85 1.26
N LEU A 88 2.96 6.24 1.80
CA LEU A 88 3.47 6.57 3.14
C LEU A 88 3.86 8.05 3.26
N ASN A 89 4.54 8.60 2.26
CA ASN A 89 4.90 10.02 2.23
C ASN A 89 3.66 10.93 2.16
N GLY A 90 2.64 10.53 1.41
CA GLY A 90 1.36 11.24 1.35
C GLY A 90 0.63 11.24 2.69
N ALA A 91 0.61 10.10 3.39
CA ALA A 91 0.05 9.97 4.73
C ALA A 91 0.76 10.89 5.73
N ILE A 92 2.09 10.81 5.82
CA ILE A 92 2.89 11.65 6.73
C ILE A 92 2.67 13.14 6.43
N ALA A 93 2.71 13.53 5.16
CA ALA A 93 2.49 14.92 4.76
C ALA A 93 1.10 15.42 5.16
N SER A 94 0.05 14.61 4.94
CA SER A 94 -1.31 14.98 5.36
C SER A 94 -1.44 15.06 6.89
N GLY A 95 -0.69 14.24 7.63
CA GLY A 95 -0.64 14.29 9.09
C GLY A 95 -0.05 15.60 9.59
N ARG A 96 1.05 16.06 8.99
CA ARG A 96 1.63 17.38 9.29
C ARG A 96 0.62 18.50 9.02
N THR A 97 -0.01 18.49 7.85
CA THR A 97 -1.04 19.48 7.50
C THR A 97 -2.23 19.47 8.47
N ALA A 98 -2.66 18.30 8.94
CA ALA A 98 -3.69 18.19 9.96
C ALA A 98 -3.25 18.79 11.30
N ALA A 99 -2.01 18.52 11.75
CA ALA A 99 -1.45 19.09 12.97
C ALA A 99 -1.34 20.62 12.90
N ASP A 100 -0.85 21.16 11.78
CA ASP A 100 -0.76 22.61 11.55
C ASP A 100 -2.16 23.26 11.58
N ALA A 101 -3.16 22.59 11.01
CA ALA A 101 -4.55 23.04 11.02
C ALA A 101 -5.16 23.03 12.43
N VAL A 102 -4.89 21.99 13.23
CA VAL A 102 -5.30 21.92 14.65
C VAL A 102 -4.68 23.08 15.42
N TRP A 103 -3.37 23.32 15.25
CA TRP A 103 -2.66 24.38 15.96
C TRP A 103 -3.22 25.76 15.63
N ALA A 104 -3.43 26.04 14.33
CA ALA A 104 -3.97 27.32 13.87
C ALA A 104 -5.39 27.58 14.40
N ASP A 105 -6.25 26.56 14.42
CA ASP A 105 -7.64 26.69 14.87
C ASP A 105 -7.76 26.71 16.42
N HIS A 106 -6.73 26.26 17.13
CA HIS A 106 -6.67 26.32 18.60
C HIS A 106 -6.06 27.64 19.10
N ALA A 107 -5.10 28.20 18.36
CA ALA A 107 -4.39 29.42 18.72
C ALA A 107 -5.12 30.72 18.32
N GLY A 108 -6.20 30.62 17.55
CA GLY A 108 -7.09 31.73 17.19
C GLY A 108 -8.40 31.68 17.96
#